data_AF-A0A323ULD8-F1
#
_entry.id   AF-A0A323ULD8-F1
#
_cell.length_a   1.000
_cell.length_b   1.000
_cell.length_c   1.000
_cell.angle_alpha   90.00
_cell.angle_beta   90.00
_cell.angle_gamma   90.00
#
_symmetry.space_group_name_H-M   'P 1'
#
loop_
_entity.id
_entity.type
_entity.pdbx_description
1 polymer ?
#
loop_
_entity_poly.entity_id
_entity_poly.type
_entity_poly.pdbx_seq_one_letter_code
_entity_poly.pdbx_strand_id
1 'polypeptide(L)'
;MTLPHALLLLAFVAASVLAFLGYARFAEMEIKRLTAYEYWSDQFFNLTKKSLKTEIPKDWLELLEGINTCIANKNAAMGLYMVYSRRLVEAKKSARAIGQEEVLFVSQKPESTELFLKACQAGFMAMTYTHPIWGVKARSAMAEYLASDEQPVQRVSEMETIGRAFRDFRHASHKLVPA
;
A
#
# COMPACT_ATOMS: atom_id res chain seq x y z
N MET A 1 30.29 -48.58 7.95
CA MET A 1 29.77 -47.23 8.26
C MET A 1 29.50 -47.18 9.75
N THR A 2 30.13 -46.28 10.52
CA THR A 2 29.91 -46.25 11.99
C THR A 2 28.66 -45.44 12.32
N LEU A 3 27.98 -45.77 13.42
CA LEU A 3 26.79 -45.06 13.94
C LEU A 3 26.85 -43.52 13.84
N PRO A 4 27.96 -42.83 14.18
CA PRO A 4 28.03 -41.37 14.04
C PRO A 4 27.95 -40.87 12.60
N HIS A 5 28.47 -41.60 11.61
CA HIS A 5 28.36 -41.21 10.19
C HIS A 5 26.93 -41.35 9.68
N ALA A 6 26.19 -42.36 10.17
CA ALA A 6 24.77 -42.54 9.83
C ALA A 6 23.91 -41.41 10.43
N LEU A 7 24.19 -41.01 11.67
CA LEU A 7 23.50 -39.88 12.33
C LEU A 7 23.78 -38.55 11.63
N LEU A 8 25.03 -38.30 11.23
CA LEU A 8 25.38 -37.09 10.46
C LEU A 8 24.68 -37.04 9.11
N LEU A 9 24.60 -38.17 8.39
CA LEU A 9 23.90 -38.25 7.12
C LEU A 9 22.39 -38.02 7.28
N LEU A 10 21.77 -38.61 8.31
CA LEU A 10 20.37 -38.36 8.65
C LEU A 10 20.12 -36.89 8.99
N ALA A 11 20.99 -36.27 9.78
CA ALA A 11 20.88 -34.85 10.12
C ALA A 11 21.00 -33.95 8.87
N PHE A 12 21.92 -34.27 7.96
CA PHE A 12 22.08 -33.54 6.70
C PHE A 12 20.85 -33.66 5.79
N VAL A 13 20.31 -34.88 5.65
CA VAL A 13 19.07 -35.12 4.89
C VAL A 13 17.90 -34.36 5.53
N ALA A 14 17.73 -34.43 6.85
CA ALA A 14 16.67 -33.71 7.55
C ALA A 14 16.80 -32.18 7.38
N ALA A 15 18.00 -31.62 7.51
CA ALA A 15 18.25 -30.20 7.29
C ALA A 15 17.95 -29.78 5.85
N SER A 16 18.32 -30.60 4.86
CA SER A 16 18.03 -30.36 3.44
C SER A 16 16.53 -30.37 3.16
N VAL A 17 15.79 -31.32 3.75
CA VAL A 17 14.32 -31.39 3.63
C VAL A 17 13.67 -30.17 4.28
N LEU A 18 14.11 -29.75 5.47
CA LEU A 18 13.59 -28.55 6.13
C LEU A 18 13.87 -27.27 5.32
N ALA A 19 15.08 -27.14 4.75
CA ALA A 19 15.43 -26.02 3.89
C ALA A 19 14.55 -26.00 2.63
N PHE A 20 14.33 -27.15 2.00
CA PHE A 20 13.45 -27.28 0.85
C PHE A 20 11.99 -26.89 1.19
N LEU A 21 11.45 -27.40 2.30
CA LEU A 21 10.10 -27.06 2.75
C LEU A 21 9.97 -25.57 3.07
N GLY A 22 10.98 -24.98 3.70
CA GLY A 22 11.04 -23.54 3.98
C GLY A 22 11.03 -22.71 2.69
N TYR A 23 11.85 -23.10 1.71
CA TYR A 23 11.89 -22.44 0.40
C TYR A 23 10.57 -22.60 -0.36
N ALA A 24 9.97 -23.79 -0.38
CA ALA A 24 8.69 -24.03 -1.04
C ALA A 24 7.57 -23.14 -0.47
N ARG A 25 7.52 -22.99 0.86
CA ARG A 25 6.58 -22.07 1.53
C ARG A 25 6.86 -20.61 1.21
N PHE A 26 8.13 -20.20 1.19
CA PHE A 26 8.51 -18.84 0.79
C PHE A 26 8.08 -18.55 -0.65
N ALA A 27 8.36 -19.46 -1.60
CA ALA A 27 7.99 -19.32 -2.99
C ALA A 27 6.46 -19.22 -3.17
N GLU A 28 5.68 -20.05 -2.46
CA GLU A 28 4.22 -19.97 -2.49
C GLU A 28 3.70 -18.61 -1.99
N MET A 29 4.26 -18.10 -0.88
CA MET A 29 3.90 -16.78 -0.35
C MET A 29 4.28 -15.66 -1.32
N GLU A 30 5.43 -15.77 -1.98
CA GLU A 30 5.90 -14.78 -2.94
C GLU A 30 5.03 -14.76 -4.19
N ILE A 31 4.61 -15.92 -4.70
CA ILE A 31 3.65 -16.03 -5.81
C ILE A 31 2.34 -15.35 -5.41
N LYS A 32 1.77 -15.68 -4.24
CA LYS A 32 0.54 -15.04 -3.74
C LYS A 32 0.68 -13.53 -3.63
N ARG A 33 1.83 -13.04 -3.14
CA ARG A 33 2.14 -11.61 -3.04
C ARG A 33 2.16 -10.94 -4.42
N LEU A 34 2.82 -11.58 -5.40
CA LEU A 34 2.91 -11.06 -6.77
C LEU A 34 1.55 -11.07 -7.48
N THR A 35 0.76 -12.13 -7.36
CA THR A 35 -0.60 -12.17 -7.90
C THR A 35 -1.49 -11.09 -7.29
N ALA A 36 -1.38 -10.87 -5.97
CA ALA A 36 -2.11 -9.79 -5.32
C ALA A 36 -1.63 -8.41 -5.80
N TYR A 37 -0.32 -8.22 -5.95
CA TYR A 37 0.26 -7.00 -6.52
C TYR A 37 -0.32 -6.69 -7.90
N GLU A 38 -0.30 -7.68 -8.80
CA GLU A 38 -0.86 -7.57 -10.16
C GLU A 38 -2.34 -7.18 -10.10
N TYR A 39 -3.15 -7.95 -9.36
CA TYR A 39 -4.58 -7.67 -9.19
C TYR A 39 -4.86 -6.23 -8.73
N TRP A 40 -4.20 -5.77 -7.67
CA TRP A 40 -4.44 -4.42 -7.12
C TRP A 40 -3.91 -3.32 -8.03
N SER A 41 -2.80 -3.55 -8.73
CA SER A 41 -2.29 -2.62 -9.73
C SER A 41 -3.25 -2.48 -10.91
N ASP A 42 -3.81 -3.59 -11.41
CA ASP A 42 -4.81 -3.58 -12.48
C ASP A 42 -6.08 -2.85 -12.05
N GLN A 43 -6.55 -3.08 -10.81
CA GLN A 43 -7.68 -2.33 -10.26
C GLN A 43 -7.38 -0.82 -10.21
N PHE A 44 -6.18 -0.43 -9.76
CA PHE A 44 -5.77 0.97 -9.73
C PHE A 44 -5.82 1.61 -11.12
N PHE A 45 -5.19 1.00 -12.13
CA PHE A 45 -5.16 1.55 -13.49
C PHE A 45 -6.55 1.62 -14.12
N ASN A 46 -7.36 0.56 -13.94
CA ASN A 46 -8.71 0.51 -14.48
C ASN A 46 -9.63 1.55 -13.84
N LEU A 47 -9.56 1.72 -12.52
CA LEU A 47 -10.38 2.70 -11.78
C LEU A 47 -9.92 4.13 -12.06
N THR A 48 -8.61 4.36 -12.14
CA THR A 48 -8.03 5.66 -12.53
C THR A 48 -8.48 6.06 -13.94
N LYS A 49 -8.41 5.14 -14.91
CA LYS A 49 -8.91 5.40 -16.26
C LYS A 49 -10.41 5.77 -16.27
N LYS A 50 -11.21 5.15 -15.39
CA LYS A 50 -12.64 5.45 -15.27
C LYS A 50 -12.88 6.80 -14.59
N SER A 51 -12.15 7.14 -13.52
CA SER A 51 -12.31 8.41 -12.80
C SER A 51 -11.91 9.61 -13.67
N LEU A 52 -10.87 9.46 -14.51
CA LEU A 52 -10.38 10.49 -15.41
C LEU A 52 -11.30 10.78 -16.62
N LYS A 53 -12.39 10.03 -16.82
CA LYS A 53 -13.41 10.37 -17.84
C LYS A 53 -14.19 11.64 -17.48
N THR A 54 -14.16 12.00 -16.21
CA THR A 54 -14.75 13.22 -15.68
C THR A 54 -13.60 14.16 -15.31
N GLU A 55 -13.78 15.46 -15.51
CA GLU A 55 -12.86 16.46 -14.97
C GLU A 55 -12.88 16.38 -13.44
N ILE A 56 -11.78 15.90 -12.84
CA ILE A 56 -11.58 15.76 -11.40
C ILE A 56 -10.75 16.94 -10.86
N PRO A 57 -10.84 17.26 -9.56
CA PRO A 57 -10.00 18.28 -8.95
C PRO A 57 -8.50 18.01 -9.17
N LYS A 58 -7.72 19.09 -9.34
CA LYS A 58 -6.28 18.98 -9.61
C LYS A 58 -5.52 18.24 -8.50
N ASP A 59 -5.84 18.49 -7.23
CA ASP A 59 -5.21 17.83 -6.08
C ASP A 59 -5.39 16.29 -6.12
N TRP A 60 -6.53 15.82 -6.64
CA TRP A 60 -6.84 14.40 -6.79
C TRP A 60 -6.04 13.77 -7.92
N LEU A 61 -5.87 14.49 -9.03
CA LEU A 61 -5.02 14.06 -10.13
C LEU A 61 -3.57 13.91 -9.65
N GLU A 62 -3.04 14.90 -8.95
CA GLU A 62 -1.68 14.86 -8.39
C GLU A 62 -1.50 13.69 -7.39
N LEU A 63 -2.54 13.33 -6.65
CA LEU A 63 -2.52 12.16 -5.77
C LEU A 63 -2.42 10.87 -6.59
N LEU A 64 -3.25 10.70 -7.62
CA LEU A 64 -3.21 9.52 -8.49
C LEU A 64 -1.87 9.38 -9.21
N GLU A 65 -1.28 10.47 -9.68
CA GLU A 65 0.07 10.49 -10.27
C GLU A 65 1.16 10.11 -9.26
N GLY A 66 1.05 10.64 -8.03
CA GLY A 66 1.93 10.30 -6.92
C GLY A 66 1.87 8.80 -6.59
N ILE A 67 0.66 8.24 -6.56
CA ILE A 67 0.41 6.81 -6.36
C ILE A 67 1.04 6.00 -7.50
N ASN A 68 0.76 6.36 -8.75
CA ASN A 68 1.30 5.69 -9.94
C ASN A 68 2.83 5.58 -9.89
N THR A 69 3.51 6.66 -9.51
CA THR A 69 4.98 6.68 -9.40
C THR A 69 5.50 5.73 -8.31
N CYS A 70 4.68 5.41 -7.31
CA CYS A 70 5.09 4.63 -6.15
C CYS A 70 4.69 3.16 -6.21
N ILE A 71 3.78 2.76 -7.11
CA ILE A 71 3.32 1.37 -7.23
C ILE A 71 4.48 0.42 -7.54
N ALA A 72 5.48 0.83 -8.31
CA ALA A 72 6.66 0.01 -8.59
C ALA A 72 7.81 0.17 -7.57
N ASN A 73 7.67 1.06 -6.57
CA ASN A 73 8.75 1.39 -5.64
C ASN A 73 8.74 0.47 -4.41
N LYS A 74 9.80 -0.32 -4.22
CA LYS A 74 9.95 -1.26 -3.08
C LYS A 74 9.90 -0.58 -1.70
N ASN A 75 10.25 0.70 -1.62
CA ASN A 75 10.21 1.48 -0.38
C ASN A 75 8.82 2.07 -0.08
N ALA A 76 7.87 1.97 -1.02
CA ALA A 76 6.53 2.51 -0.85
C ALA A 76 5.80 1.87 0.32
N ALA A 77 5.93 0.55 0.49
CA ALA A 77 5.33 -0.17 1.61
C ALA A 77 5.81 0.34 2.98
N MET A 78 7.10 0.66 3.10
CA MET A 78 7.68 1.21 4.33
C MET A 78 7.15 2.62 4.61
N GLY A 79 7.10 3.48 3.60
CA GLY A 79 6.54 4.83 3.75
C GLY A 79 5.07 4.80 4.14
N LEU A 80 4.26 3.94 3.52
CA LEU A 80 2.86 3.74 3.91
C LEU A 80 2.74 3.28 5.36
N TYR A 81 3.54 2.28 5.78
CA TYR A 81 3.55 1.84 7.17
C TYR A 81 3.86 2.99 8.12
N MET A 82 4.90 3.78 7.87
CA MET A 82 5.26 4.92 8.71
C MET A 82 4.16 5.97 8.78
N VAL A 83 3.52 6.30 7.65
CA VAL A 83 2.41 7.26 7.60
C VAL A 83 1.22 6.77 8.41
N TYR A 84 0.77 5.53 8.19
CA TYR A 84 -0.39 4.98 8.90
C TYR A 84 -0.10 4.75 10.39
N SER A 85 1.07 4.23 10.75
CA SER A 85 1.46 4.07 12.17
C SER A 85 1.56 5.40 12.89
N ARG A 86 2.12 6.44 12.25
CA ARG A 86 2.15 7.79 12.81
C ARG A 86 0.73 8.33 13.02
N ARG A 87 -0.18 8.10 12.08
CA ARG A 87 -1.58 8.53 12.16
C ARG A 87 -2.37 7.81 13.24
N LEU A 88 -2.08 6.53 13.49
CA LEU A 88 -2.65 5.79 14.63
C LEU A 88 -2.24 6.40 15.98
N VAL A 89 -0.99 6.88 16.09
CA VAL A 89 -0.47 7.52 17.33
C VAL A 89 -0.94 8.97 17.46
N GLU A 90 -0.95 9.72 16.37
CA GLU A 90 -1.43 11.10 16.30
C GLU A 90 -2.97 11.13 16.20
N ALA A 91 -3.64 10.56 17.21
CA ALA A 91 -5.10 10.49 17.41
C ALA A 91 -5.89 11.40 16.45
N LYS A 92 -6.27 10.86 15.27
CA LYS A 92 -6.98 11.53 14.15
C LYS A 92 -6.91 13.06 14.18
N LYS A 93 -5.70 13.65 14.26
CA LYS A 93 -5.56 15.11 14.25
C LYS A 93 -6.09 15.61 12.91
N SER A 94 -7.00 16.59 12.99
CA SER A 94 -7.83 17.17 11.93
C SER A 94 -7.41 16.76 10.52
N ALA A 95 -8.24 15.94 9.88
CA ALA A 95 -8.14 15.70 8.44
C ALA A 95 -8.07 17.07 7.72
N ARG A 96 -7.28 17.16 6.65
CA ARG A 96 -7.09 18.40 5.89
C ARG A 96 -8.46 19.04 5.60
N ALA A 97 -8.59 20.35 5.83
CA ALA A 97 -9.76 21.07 5.35
C ALA A 97 -9.84 20.91 3.82
N ILE A 98 -10.88 20.25 3.35
CA ILE A 98 -11.14 20.09 1.93
C ILE A 98 -11.53 21.46 1.37
N GLY A 99 -11.03 21.79 0.17
CA GLY A 99 -11.41 23.03 -0.50
C GLY A 99 -12.89 23.02 -0.90
N GLN A 100 -13.42 24.20 -1.19
CA GLN A 100 -14.82 24.34 -1.60
C GLN A 100 -15.10 23.61 -2.93
N GLU A 101 -14.12 23.56 -3.82
CA GLU A 101 -14.22 22.87 -5.12
C GLU A 101 -14.44 21.37 -4.94
N GLU A 102 -13.68 20.71 -4.07
CA GLU A 102 -13.80 19.27 -3.86
C GLU A 102 -15.06 18.93 -3.06
N VAL A 103 -15.50 19.77 -2.11
CA VAL A 103 -16.80 19.59 -1.42
C VAL A 103 -17.97 19.66 -2.41
N LEU A 104 -17.94 20.64 -3.33
CA LEU A 104 -18.91 20.76 -4.39
C LEU A 104 -18.85 19.56 -5.33
N PHE A 105 -17.65 19.13 -5.71
CA PHE A 105 -17.45 17.97 -6.57
C PHE A 105 -18.00 16.68 -5.95
N VAL A 106 -17.73 16.42 -4.67
CA VAL A 106 -18.22 15.23 -3.95
C VAL A 106 -19.75 15.21 -3.94
N SER A 107 -20.38 16.37 -3.79
CA SER A 107 -21.84 16.50 -3.77
C SER A 107 -22.47 16.35 -5.16
N GLN A 108 -21.82 16.87 -6.21
CA GLN A 108 -22.34 16.86 -7.58
C GLN A 108 -22.04 15.56 -8.33
N LYS A 109 -20.92 14.89 -8.02
CA LYS A 109 -20.42 13.71 -8.74
C LYS A 109 -20.00 12.59 -7.76
N PRO A 110 -20.93 12.04 -6.98
CA PRO A 110 -20.63 11.01 -5.97
C PRO A 110 -20.05 9.73 -6.57
N GLU A 111 -20.49 9.31 -7.76
CA GLU A 111 -19.94 8.12 -8.43
C GLU A 111 -18.47 8.30 -8.84
N SER A 112 -18.12 9.48 -9.36
CA SER A 112 -16.73 9.80 -9.73
C SER A 112 -15.84 9.88 -8.48
N THR A 113 -16.39 10.39 -7.38
CA THR A 113 -15.72 10.39 -6.07
C THR A 113 -15.46 8.98 -5.58
N GLU A 114 -16.44 8.08 -5.70
CA GLU A 114 -16.28 6.70 -5.28
C GLU A 114 -15.22 5.96 -6.12
N LEU A 115 -15.21 6.19 -7.44
CA LEU A 115 -14.19 5.65 -8.33
C LEU A 115 -12.78 6.14 -7.94
N PHE A 116 -12.64 7.42 -7.61
CA PHE A 116 -11.40 7.99 -7.13
C PHE A 116 -10.92 7.36 -5.81
N LEU A 117 -11.82 7.24 -4.82
CA LEU A 117 -11.50 6.63 -3.52
C LEU A 117 -11.07 5.16 -3.69
N LYS A 118 -11.80 4.40 -4.51
CA LYS A 118 -11.45 3.01 -4.83
C LYS A 118 -10.12 2.91 -5.58
N ALA A 119 -9.83 3.84 -6.50
CA ALA A 119 -8.54 3.91 -7.17
C ALA A 119 -7.41 4.14 -6.15
N CYS A 120 -7.55 5.13 -5.26
CA CYS A 120 -6.56 5.40 -4.22
C CYS A 120 -6.31 4.18 -3.33
N GLN A 121 -7.39 3.53 -2.88
CA GLN A 121 -7.31 2.31 -2.08
C GLN A 121 -6.58 1.19 -2.83
N ALA A 122 -6.93 0.94 -4.10
CA ALA A 122 -6.26 -0.07 -4.92
C ALA A 122 -4.77 0.24 -5.09
N GLY A 123 -4.41 1.51 -5.31
CA GLY A 123 -3.04 1.96 -5.42
C GLY A 123 -2.23 1.75 -4.13
N PHE A 124 -2.79 2.11 -2.97
CA PHE A 124 -2.15 1.86 -1.69
C PHE A 124 -2.01 0.37 -1.39
N MET A 125 -3.03 -0.44 -1.70
CA MET A 125 -2.96 -1.89 -1.57
C MET A 125 -1.85 -2.47 -2.45
N ALA A 126 -1.76 -2.07 -3.72
CA ALA A 126 -0.68 -2.49 -4.62
C ALA A 126 0.70 -2.15 -4.04
N MET A 127 0.89 -0.93 -3.55
CA MET A 127 2.13 -0.53 -2.86
C MET A 127 2.46 -1.42 -1.68
N THR A 128 1.48 -1.85 -0.87
CA THR A 128 1.74 -2.78 0.23
C THR A 128 2.23 -4.14 -0.26
N TYR A 129 1.95 -4.56 -1.49
CA TYR A 129 2.46 -5.83 -1.99
C TYR A 129 3.87 -5.70 -2.54
N THR A 130 4.45 -4.51 -2.73
CA THR A 130 5.82 -4.34 -3.26
C THR A 130 6.94 -4.90 -2.37
N HIS A 131 6.68 -5.08 -1.07
CA HIS A 131 7.67 -5.54 -0.10
C HIS A 131 7.08 -6.60 0.84
N PRO A 132 7.73 -7.75 1.05
CA PRO A 132 7.16 -8.86 1.84
C PRO A 132 6.94 -8.50 3.31
N ILE A 133 7.92 -7.86 3.95
CA ILE A 133 7.85 -7.53 5.40
C ILE A 133 7.03 -6.26 5.65
N TRP A 134 7.47 -5.11 5.11
CA TRP A 134 6.80 -3.83 5.32
C TRP A 134 5.38 -3.81 4.77
N GLY A 135 5.10 -4.60 3.74
CA GLY A 135 3.78 -4.74 3.16
C GLY A 135 2.73 -5.26 4.13
N VAL A 136 3.06 -6.34 4.85
CA VAL A 136 2.16 -6.91 5.86
C VAL A 136 1.90 -5.88 6.96
N LYS A 137 2.96 -5.23 7.46
CA LYS A 137 2.83 -4.19 8.50
C LYS A 137 1.97 -3.01 8.04
N ALA A 138 2.16 -2.54 6.81
CA ALA A 138 1.37 -1.47 6.23
C ALA A 138 -0.11 -1.84 6.16
N ARG A 139 -0.45 -3.05 5.67
CA ARG A 139 -1.85 -3.52 5.61
C ARG A 139 -2.50 -3.60 6.99
N SER A 140 -1.78 -4.06 8.01
CA SER A 140 -2.29 -4.07 9.39
C SER A 140 -2.60 -2.66 9.88
N ALA A 141 -1.65 -1.72 9.73
CA ALA A 141 -1.85 -0.33 10.15
C ALA A 141 -2.98 0.37 9.36
N MET A 142 -3.11 0.06 8.06
CA MET A 142 -4.21 0.54 7.22
C MET A 142 -5.56 0.02 7.70
N ALA A 143 -5.66 -1.28 8.00
CA ALA A 143 -6.91 -1.89 8.46
C ALA A 143 -7.36 -1.32 9.81
N GLU A 144 -6.42 -1.09 10.74
CA GLU A 144 -6.70 -0.45 12.02
C GLU A 144 -7.15 1.01 11.85
N TYR A 145 -6.53 1.74 10.91
CA TYR A 145 -6.87 3.14 10.66
C TYR A 145 -8.23 3.30 9.95
N LEU A 146 -8.53 2.45 8.96
CA LEU A 146 -9.71 2.54 8.09
C LEU A 146 -10.97 1.88 8.68
N ALA A 147 -10.93 1.38 9.92
CA ALA A 147 -12.07 0.71 10.55
C ALA A 147 -13.24 1.62 10.95
N SER A 148 -13.19 2.93 10.63
CA SER A 148 -14.23 3.90 10.98
C SER A 148 -15.22 4.16 9.85
N ASP A 149 -16.52 4.21 10.20
CA ASP A 149 -17.58 4.70 9.32
C ASP A 149 -17.45 6.22 9.11
N GLU A 150 -16.79 6.60 8.02
CA GLU A 150 -16.59 8.00 7.66
C GLU A 150 -17.39 8.43 6.42
N GLN A 151 -17.87 9.67 6.45
CA GLN A 151 -18.54 10.28 5.31
C GLN A 151 -17.60 10.40 4.10
N PRO A 152 -18.09 10.37 2.85
CA PRO A 152 -17.26 10.44 1.65
C PRO A 152 -16.28 11.63 1.63
N VAL A 153 -16.73 12.80 2.10
CA VAL A 153 -15.90 14.00 2.26
C VAL A 153 -14.73 13.72 3.20
N GLN A 154 -14.97 13.16 4.39
CA GLN A 154 -13.90 12.82 5.32
C GLN A 154 -12.90 11.83 4.70
N ARG A 155 -13.39 10.78 4.02
CA ARG A 155 -12.52 9.80 3.34
C ARG A 155 -11.63 10.42 2.27
N VAL A 156 -12.12 11.38 1.49
CA VAL A 156 -11.28 12.13 0.52
C VAL A 156 -10.17 12.87 1.26
N SER A 157 -10.53 13.61 2.31
CA SER A 157 -9.58 14.38 3.11
C SER A 157 -8.48 13.50 3.68
N GLU A 158 -8.85 12.35 4.22
CA GLU A 158 -7.91 11.38 4.76
C GLU A 158 -6.96 10.85 3.69
N MET A 159 -7.49 10.45 2.52
CA MET A 159 -6.67 9.92 1.42
C MET A 159 -5.68 10.94 0.90
N GLU A 160 -6.07 12.21 0.76
CA GLU A 160 -5.16 13.30 0.41
C GLU A 160 -4.10 13.53 1.48
N THR A 161 -4.51 13.47 2.74
CA THR A 161 -3.63 13.68 3.89
C THR A 161 -2.56 12.59 3.95
N ILE A 162 -2.96 11.33 3.75
CA ILE A 162 -2.07 10.17 3.67
C ILE A 162 -1.16 10.31 2.45
N GLY A 163 -1.72 10.64 1.29
CA GLY A 163 -0.99 10.85 0.05
C GLY A 163 0.09 11.93 0.15
N ARG A 164 -0.22 13.05 0.79
CA ARG A 164 0.75 14.13 1.05
C ARG A 164 1.84 13.69 2.01
N ALA A 165 1.48 13.13 3.16
CA ALA A 165 2.46 12.65 4.14
C ALA A 165 3.41 11.60 3.52
N PHE A 166 2.89 10.78 2.62
CA PHE A 166 3.67 9.81 1.88
C PHE A 166 4.59 10.44 0.82
N ARG A 167 4.13 11.46 0.07
CA ARG A 167 5.00 12.26 -0.83
C ARG A 167 6.12 12.95 -0.06
N ASP A 168 5.82 13.55 1.09
CA ASP A 168 6.81 14.21 1.94
C ASP A 168 7.86 13.22 2.44
N PHE A 169 7.42 12.04 2.89
CA PHE A 169 8.32 10.95 3.27
C PHE A 169 9.22 10.51 2.10
N ARG A 170 8.68 10.42 0.89
CA ARG A 170 9.47 10.09 -0.30
C ARG A 170 10.54 11.14 -0.58
N HIS A 171 10.19 12.42 -0.52
CA HIS A 171 11.15 13.51 -0.71
C HIS A 171 12.24 13.51 0.37
N ALA A 172 11.89 13.19 1.61
CA ALA A 172 12.85 13.08 2.71
C ALA A 172 13.77 11.86 2.53
N SER A 173 13.24 10.71 2.13
CA SER A 173 14.02 9.47 1.95
C SER A 173 14.99 9.53 0.77
N HIS A 174 14.64 10.23 -0.32
CA HIS A 174 15.58 10.50 -1.42
C HIS A 174 16.76 11.40 -1.01
N LYS A 175 16.64 12.19 0.06
CA LYS A 175 17.76 12.99 0.60
C LYS A 175 18.68 12.20 1.54
N LEU A 176 18.25 11.01 1.99
CA LEU A 176 18.94 10.21 3.00
C LEU A 176 19.68 8.98 2.43
N VAL A 177 19.52 8.70 1.14
CA VAL A 177 20.27 7.63 0.45
C VAL A 177 21.12 8.30 -0.63
N PRO A 178 22.42 8.57 -0.39
CA PRO A 178 23.32 8.94 -1.47
C PRO A 178 23.41 7.77 -2.45
N ALA A 179 23.42 8.11 -3.74
CA ALA A 179 23.48 7.18 -4.86
C ALA A 179 24.69 6.23 -4.78
#